data_AF-A0A0L7RBF2-F1
#
_entry.id   AF-A0A0L7RBF2-F1
#
_cell.length_a   1.000
_cell.length_b   1.000
_cell.length_c   1.000
_cell.angle_alpha   90.00
_cell.angle_beta   90.00
_cell.angle_gamma   90.00
#
_symmetry.space_group_name_H-M   'P 1'
#
loop_
_entity.id
_entity.type
_entity.pdbx_description
1 polymer ?
#
loop_
_entity_poly.entity_id
_entity_poly.type
_entity_poly.pdbx_seq_one_letter_code
_entity_poly.pdbx_strand_id
1 'polypeptide(L)'
;MSPSNKSADEAANDALLEKLRSCVSKPQEAETFRHIAAKIHARVTSSDRRVRERTLEKLWRKNSGAMEIFIATLENCKDHVINCSIASILHECISPRVAKGKTKGSKNKSATRSSSRMAVMQLINLGVTQVLVKLLVNLQHADTISSEVLTQELLWILGQVAQRDQKFVSKMKMLNTVKVFHTLLKQHYNNSKTLLPLLLIVKCLARNSYSLQVLVKDGIASTLEKTFVCVGYMPHLKLRSLLECFKYFTTSKLCCTKFAKVGLVHLLMRIFERWERFDGPLRLKICNCALITLQHLCVIKAGRKAIKTNNGLQLLYRFCSNCPEDKAYDSLLSRICGIINQCLEKRELPVPEMSPAR
;
A
#
# COMPACT_ATOMS: atom_id res chain seq x y z
N MET A 1 3.07 -15.31 37.29
CA MET A 1 2.07 -14.26 37.60
C MET A 1 0.84 -14.94 38.15
N SER A 2 0.48 -14.58 39.38
CA SER A 2 -0.69 -15.04 40.13
C SER A 2 -1.99 -14.76 39.37
N PRO A 3 -3.03 -15.59 39.56
CA PRO A 3 -4.35 -15.41 38.94
C PRO A 3 -5.02 -14.05 39.23
N SER A 4 -4.61 -13.35 40.29
CA SER A 4 -5.14 -12.02 40.66
C SER A 4 -4.90 -10.94 39.59
N ASN A 5 -3.71 -10.92 38.97
CA ASN A 5 -3.37 -9.92 37.95
C ASN A 5 -4.09 -10.15 36.61
N LYS A 6 -4.66 -11.34 36.38
CA LYS A 6 -5.51 -11.60 35.20
C LYS A 6 -6.91 -11.00 35.38
N SER A 7 -7.50 -11.19 36.56
CA SER A 7 -8.82 -10.65 36.90
C SER A 7 -8.84 -9.12 36.91
N ALA A 8 -7.80 -8.48 37.46
CA ALA A 8 -7.71 -7.02 37.52
C ALA A 8 -7.65 -6.35 36.12
N ASP A 9 -6.87 -6.90 35.19
CA ASP A 9 -6.77 -6.39 33.82
C ASP A 9 -8.06 -6.55 33.02
N GLU A 10 -8.76 -7.67 33.24
CA GLU A 10 -10.05 -7.92 32.61
C GLU A 10 -11.08 -6.92 33.15
N ALA A 11 -11.20 -6.76 34.47
CA ALA A 11 -12.10 -5.79 35.08
C ALA A 11 -11.81 -4.34 34.61
N ALA A 12 -10.54 -3.95 34.51
CA ALA A 12 -10.14 -2.64 34.02
C ALA A 12 -10.59 -2.40 32.56
N ASN A 13 -10.45 -3.40 31.70
CA ASN A 13 -10.90 -3.30 30.32
C ASN A 13 -12.43 -3.23 30.21
N ASP A 14 -13.18 -3.99 31.02
CA ASP A 14 -14.65 -3.95 31.00
C ASP A 14 -15.17 -2.59 31.47
N ALA A 15 -14.60 -2.06 32.57
CA ALA A 15 -14.94 -0.74 33.07
C ALA A 15 -14.66 0.37 32.03
N LEU A 16 -13.55 0.28 31.28
CA LEU A 16 -13.25 1.25 30.21
C LEU A 16 -14.25 1.16 29.06
N LEU A 17 -14.67 -0.04 28.64
CA LEU A 17 -15.63 -0.22 27.56
C LEU A 17 -17.05 0.18 27.97
N GLU A 18 -17.43 -0.05 29.21
CA GLU A 18 -18.71 0.39 29.76
C GLU A 18 -18.78 1.94 29.84
N LYS A 19 -17.69 2.57 30.30
CA LYS A 19 -17.56 4.04 30.26
C LYS A 19 -17.58 4.59 28.84
N LEU A 20 -16.89 3.91 27.90
CA LEU A 20 -16.92 4.30 26.49
C LEU A 20 -18.35 4.32 25.93
N ARG A 21 -19.17 3.29 26.24
CA ARG A 21 -20.57 3.22 25.80
C ARG A 21 -21.44 4.33 26.41
N SER A 22 -21.24 4.64 27.68
CA SER A 22 -22.03 5.68 28.37
C SER A 22 -21.70 7.10 27.92
N CYS A 23 -20.48 7.37 27.44
CA CYS A 23 -20.15 8.69 26.89
C CYS A 23 -20.79 8.95 25.53
N VAL A 24 -21.09 7.92 24.72
CA VAL A 24 -21.72 8.10 23.40
C VAL A 24 -23.16 8.59 23.51
N SER A 25 -23.86 8.31 24.62
CA SER A 25 -25.22 8.82 24.87
C SER A 25 -25.24 10.23 25.46
N LYS A 26 -24.09 10.82 25.82
CA LYS A 26 -23.98 12.15 26.46
C LYS A 26 -22.91 13.03 25.77
N PRO A 27 -23.27 13.81 24.74
CA PRO A 27 -22.33 14.59 23.93
C PRO A 27 -21.58 15.72 24.68
N GLN A 28 -22.03 16.11 25.88
CA GLN A 28 -21.44 17.20 26.67
C GLN A 28 -20.14 16.81 27.41
N GLU A 29 -19.75 15.53 27.41
CA GLU A 29 -18.58 15.02 28.14
C GLU A 29 -17.36 14.74 27.23
N ALA A 30 -17.01 15.68 26.34
CA ALA A 30 -15.89 15.52 25.41
C ALA A 30 -14.54 15.23 26.12
N GLU A 31 -14.30 15.86 27.28
CA GLU A 31 -13.11 15.64 28.10
C GLU A 31 -13.05 14.22 28.67
N THR A 32 -14.18 13.72 29.18
CA THR A 32 -14.29 12.35 29.70
C THR A 32 -14.03 11.34 28.58
N PHE A 33 -14.60 11.56 27.40
CA PHE A 33 -14.36 10.69 26.24
C PHE A 33 -12.88 10.71 25.84
N ARG A 34 -12.25 11.89 25.79
CA ARG A 34 -10.82 12.04 25.48
C ARG A 34 -9.95 11.26 26.46
N HIS A 35 -10.24 11.34 27.76
CA HIS A 35 -9.52 10.58 28.79
C HIS A 35 -9.70 9.06 28.64
N ILE A 36 -10.92 8.60 28.35
CA ILE A 36 -11.20 7.17 28.13
C ILE A 36 -10.48 6.67 26.88
N ALA A 37 -10.57 7.39 25.77
CA ALA A 37 -9.88 7.07 24.53
C ALA A 37 -8.36 7.01 24.73
N ALA A 38 -7.78 7.98 25.45
CA ALA A 38 -6.35 7.98 25.79
C ALA A 38 -5.95 6.77 26.65
N LYS A 39 -6.77 6.37 27.62
CA LYS A 39 -6.53 5.17 28.44
C LYS A 39 -6.59 3.88 27.64
N ILE A 40 -7.57 3.74 26.74
CA ILE A 40 -7.65 2.59 25.84
C ILE A 40 -6.43 2.57 24.92
N HIS A 41 -6.06 3.72 24.36
CA HIS A 41 -4.89 3.87 23.51
C HIS A 41 -3.60 3.42 24.23
N ALA A 42 -3.38 3.88 25.47
CA ALA A 42 -2.23 3.48 26.28
C ALA A 42 -2.18 1.96 26.55
N ARG A 43 -3.34 1.30 26.72
CA ARG A 43 -3.40 -0.16 26.92
C ARG A 43 -3.10 -0.93 25.63
N VAL A 44 -3.57 -0.46 24.46
CA VAL A 44 -3.28 -1.13 23.17
C VAL A 44 -1.87 -0.85 22.64
N THR A 45 -1.21 0.20 23.10
CA THR A 45 0.21 0.48 22.79
C THR A 45 1.18 0.07 23.90
N SER A 46 0.67 -0.52 25.00
CA SER A 46 1.47 -0.92 26.16
C SER A 46 2.68 -1.79 25.79
N SER A 47 3.80 -1.54 26.47
CA SER A 47 5.00 -2.37 26.40
C SER A 47 4.75 -3.77 26.95
N ASP A 48 3.80 -3.93 27.88
CA ASP A 48 3.34 -5.23 28.32
C ASP A 48 2.46 -5.88 27.25
N ARG A 49 3.04 -6.91 26.61
CA ARG A 49 2.39 -7.70 25.57
C ARG A 49 1.05 -8.29 26.02
N ARG A 50 0.92 -8.73 27.28
CA ARG A 50 -0.29 -9.38 27.79
C ARG A 50 -1.43 -8.39 27.96
N VAL A 51 -1.14 -7.21 28.54
CA VAL A 51 -2.11 -6.11 28.66
C VAL A 51 -2.64 -5.73 27.29
N ARG A 52 -1.72 -5.56 26.33
CA ARG A 52 -2.07 -5.23 24.95
C ARG A 52 -2.92 -6.30 24.27
N GLU A 53 -2.50 -7.57 24.27
CA GLU A 53 -3.24 -8.66 23.61
C GLU A 53 -4.64 -8.83 24.20
N ARG A 54 -4.80 -8.78 25.53
CA ARG A 54 -6.11 -8.86 26.20
C ARG A 54 -7.03 -7.70 25.84
N THR A 55 -6.47 -6.49 25.74
CA THR A 55 -7.24 -5.29 25.39
C THR A 55 -7.74 -5.40 23.95
N LEU A 56 -6.86 -5.78 23.01
CA LEU A 56 -7.24 -5.99 21.61
C LEU A 56 -8.28 -7.10 21.45
N GLU A 57 -8.11 -8.22 22.15
CA GLU A 57 -9.09 -9.32 22.14
C GLU A 57 -10.48 -8.86 22.54
N LYS A 58 -10.59 -7.97 23.54
CA LYS A 58 -11.88 -7.38 23.94
C LYS A 58 -12.44 -6.44 22.89
N LEU A 59 -11.61 -5.59 22.28
CA LEU A 59 -12.03 -4.68 21.20
C LEU A 59 -12.53 -5.42 19.97
N TRP A 60 -11.98 -6.61 19.67
CA TRP A 60 -12.41 -7.43 18.54
C TRP A 60 -13.72 -8.20 18.78
N ARG A 61 -14.21 -8.29 20.02
CA ARG A 61 -15.48 -8.99 20.27
C ARG A 61 -16.64 -8.14 19.76
N LYS A 62 -17.51 -8.72 18.95
CA LYS A 62 -18.70 -8.02 18.42
C LYS A 62 -19.62 -7.49 19.52
N ASN A 63 -19.75 -8.21 20.63
CA ASN A 63 -20.55 -7.77 21.78
C ASN A 63 -19.94 -6.55 22.52
N SER A 64 -18.69 -6.17 22.20
CA SER A 64 -18.07 -4.96 22.79
C SER A 64 -18.71 -3.68 22.24
N GLY A 65 -19.20 -3.67 20.99
CA GLY A 65 -19.66 -2.46 20.30
C GLY A 65 -18.55 -1.42 20.08
N ALA A 66 -17.29 -1.73 20.39
CA ALA A 66 -16.21 -0.74 20.43
C ALA A 66 -15.86 -0.23 19.02
N MET A 67 -15.84 -1.11 18.03
CA MET A 67 -15.52 -0.74 16.65
C MET A 67 -16.59 0.17 16.05
N GLU A 68 -17.85 -0.10 16.36
CA GLU A 68 -19.00 0.70 15.97
C GLU A 68 -18.91 2.11 16.58
N ILE A 69 -18.60 2.20 17.88
CA ILE A 69 -18.38 3.47 18.58
C ILE A 69 -17.22 4.24 17.94
N PHE A 70 -16.07 3.59 17.71
CA PHE A 70 -14.91 4.23 17.12
C PHE A 70 -15.19 4.80 15.72
N ILE A 71 -15.91 4.07 14.88
CA ILE A 71 -16.28 4.54 13.54
C ILE A 71 -17.28 5.70 13.64
N ALA A 72 -18.31 5.59 14.49
CA ALA A 72 -19.28 6.65 14.70
C ALA A 72 -18.63 7.92 15.26
N THR A 73 -17.64 7.79 16.16
CA THR A 73 -16.85 8.91 16.67
C THR A 73 -16.03 9.55 15.55
N LEU A 74 -15.31 8.78 14.73
CA LEU A 74 -14.55 9.32 13.60
C LEU A 74 -15.43 10.04 12.56
N GLU A 75 -16.68 9.62 12.40
CA GLU A 75 -17.63 10.24 11.46
C GLU A 75 -18.21 11.56 12.00
N ASN A 76 -18.50 11.64 13.31
CA ASN A 76 -19.28 12.74 13.88
C ASN A 76 -18.47 13.70 14.77
N CYS A 77 -17.28 13.31 15.23
CA CYS A 77 -16.47 14.12 16.14
C CYS A 77 -15.55 15.08 15.37
N LYS A 78 -15.60 16.37 15.74
CA LYS A 78 -14.71 17.41 15.19
C LYS A 78 -13.39 17.56 15.96
N ASP A 79 -13.26 16.93 17.13
CA ASP A 79 -12.06 17.01 17.95
C ASP A 79 -10.95 16.13 17.34
N HIS A 80 -9.90 16.77 16.82
CA HIS A 80 -8.77 16.08 16.21
C HIS A 80 -7.98 15.22 17.21
N VAL A 81 -7.93 15.57 18.50
CA VAL A 81 -7.21 14.80 19.53
C VAL A 81 -7.94 13.49 19.82
N ILE A 82 -9.28 13.55 19.89
CA ILE A 82 -10.11 12.35 20.01
C ILE A 82 -9.94 11.49 18.75
N ASN A 83 -10.06 12.07 17.57
CA ASN A 83 -9.90 11.35 16.30
C ASN A 83 -8.51 10.70 16.18
N CYS A 84 -7.44 11.38 16.62
CA CYS A 84 -6.08 10.82 16.68
C CYS A 84 -6.01 9.60 17.60
N SER A 85 -6.60 9.69 18.78
CA SER A 85 -6.62 8.58 19.75
C SER A 85 -7.37 7.37 19.18
N ILE A 86 -8.54 7.60 18.58
CA ILE A 86 -9.32 6.54 17.95
C ILE A 86 -8.61 5.94 16.75
N ALA A 87 -8.04 6.76 15.85
CA ALA A 87 -7.28 6.27 14.71
C ALA A 87 -6.09 5.43 15.16
N SER A 88 -5.35 5.86 16.19
CA SER A 88 -4.22 5.10 16.74
C SER A 88 -4.66 3.75 17.36
N ILE A 89 -5.81 3.72 18.04
CA ILE A 89 -6.39 2.45 18.52
C ILE A 89 -6.73 1.52 17.34
N LEU A 90 -7.38 2.05 16.29
CA LEU A 90 -7.71 1.26 15.10
C LEU A 90 -6.47 0.77 14.35
N HIS A 91 -5.41 1.57 14.29
CA HIS A 91 -4.10 1.19 13.76
C HIS A 91 -3.56 -0.04 14.50
N GLU A 92 -3.55 -0.01 15.84
CA GLU A 92 -3.12 -1.15 16.65
C GLU A 92 -4.04 -2.38 16.48
N CYS A 93 -5.34 -2.19 16.25
CA CYS A 93 -6.31 -3.26 16.00
C CYS A 93 -6.07 -4.03 14.70
N ILE A 94 -5.59 -3.36 13.65
CA ILE A 94 -5.40 -3.98 12.32
C ILE A 94 -3.94 -4.25 11.97
N SER A 95 -3.00 -3.80 12.80
CA SER A 95 -1.58 -4.03 12.63
C SER A 95 -1.24 -5.51 12.46
N PRO A 96 -0.55 -5.90 11.37
CA PRO A 96 -0.09 -7.27 11.19
C PRO A 96 1.03 -7.57 12.18
N ARG A 97 0.70 -8.20 13.32
CA ARG A 97 1.69 -8.55 14.34
C ARG A 97 2.32 -9.91 14.03
N VAL A 98 3.66 -9.94 13.96
CA VAL A 98 4.45 -11.17 14.01
C VAL A 98 4.88 -11.33 15.46
N ALA A 99 4.42 -12.38 16.14
CA ALA A 99 4.96 -12.72 17.46
C ALA A 99 6.47 -12.99 17.31
N LYS A 100 7.32 -12.06 17.74
CA LYS A 100 8.77 -12.28 17.86
C LYS A 100 8.96 -13.43 18.87
N GLY A 101 9.45 -14.57 18.39
CA GLY A 101 9.69 -15.76 19.20
C GLY A 101 9.65 -17.04 18.37
N LYS A 102 10.81 -17.63 18.10
CA LYS A 102 10.93 -19.05 17.74
C LYS A 102 10.79 -19.89 19.02
N THR A 103 9.60 -19.93 19.62
CA THR A 103 9.25 -21.00 20.56
C THR A 103 8.51 -22.08 19.79
N LYS A 104 9.08 -23.29 19.77
CA LYS A 104 8.41 -24.52 19.32
C LYS A 104 7.11 -24.64 20.13
N GLY A 105 5.96 -24.68 19.45
CA GLY A 105 4.62 -24.63 20.07
C GLY A 105 3.67 -23.64 19.39
N SER A 106 3.50 -23.73 18.07
CA SER A 106 2.86 -22.69 17.25
C SER A 106 1.36 -22.94 17.02
N LYS A 107 0.52 -22.71 18.04
CA LYS A 107 -0.93 -22.47 17.84
C LYS A 107 -1.31 -20.97 17.88
N ASN A 108 -0.55 -20.12 18.58
CA ASN A 108 -0.91 -18.70 18.77
C ASN A 108 -0.36 -17.73 17.69
N LYS A 109 0.52 -18.19 16.77
CA LYS A 109 1.04 -17.35 15.67
C LYS A 109 0.01 -17.10 14.56
N SER A 110 -0.89 -18.05 14.32
CA SER A 110 -1.95 -17.92 13.31
C SER A 110 -3.14 -17.11 13.84
N ALA A 111 -3.44 -17.23 15.14
CA ALA A 111 -4.59 -16.61 15.78
C ALA A 111 -4.56 -15.07 15.69
N THR A 112 -3.46 -14.42 16.09
CA THR A 112 -3.38 -12.94 16.11
C THR A 112 -3.40 -12.31 14.71
N ARG A 113 -2.76 -12.95 13.72
CA ARG A 113 -2.83 -12.55 12.31
C ARG A 113 -4.20 -12.80 11.70
N SER A 114 -4.90 -13.83 12.17
CA SER A 114 -6.31 -14.06 11.82
C SER A 114 -7.18 -12.94 12.39
N SER A 115 -7.01 -12.61 13.68
CA SER A 115 -7.79 -11.56 14.35
C SER A 115 -7.62 -10.19 13.73
N SER A 116 -6.40 -9.76 13.37
CA SER A 116 -6.22 -8.46 12.72
C SER A 116 -6.86 -8.42 11.32
N ARG A 117 -6.85 -9.54 10.57
CA ARG A 117 -7.58 -9.65 9.30
C ARG A 117 -9.09 -9.59 9.50
N MET A 118 -9.61 -10.28 10.52
CA MET A 118 -11.04 -10.20 10.87
C MET A 118 -11.43 -8.78 11.27
N ALA A 119 -10.59 -8.07 12.03
CA ALA A 119 -10.81 -6.68 12.38
C ALA A 119 -10.89 -5.79 11.14
N VAL A 120 -9.99 -5.95 10.16
CA VAL A 120 -10.10 -5.22 8.87
C VAL A 120 -11.44 -5.52 8.17
N MET A 121 -11.89 -6.78 8.16
CA MET A 121 -13.19 -7.14 7.55
C MET A 121 -14.37 -6.51 8.31
N GLN A 122 -14.34 -6.52 9.64
CA GLN A 122 -15.35 -5.88 10.46
C GLN A 122 -15.43 -4.38 10.16
N LEU A 123 -14.29 -3.68 10.15
CA LEU A 123 -14.25 -2.25 9.84
C LEU A 123 -14.78 -1.95 8.42
N ILE A 124 -14.47 -2.79 7.42
CA ILE A 124 -15.01 -2.65 6.07
C ILE A 124 -16.54 -2.77 6.06
N ASN A 125 -17.08 -3.75 6.78
CA ASN A 125 -18.53 -3.96 6.88
C ASN A 125 -19.24 -2.81 7.62
N LEU A 126 -18.55 -2.17 8.57
CA LEU A 126 -19.02 -0.98 9.27
C LEU A 126 -18.82 0.32 8.49
N GLY A 127 -18.32 0.28 7.24
CA GLY A 127 -18.21 1.47 6.39
C GLY A 127 -17.00 2.36 6.65
N VAL A 128 -15.96 1.85 7.34
CA VAL A 128 -14.75 2.62 7.69
C VAL A 128 -14.12 3.34 6.49
N THR A 129 -14.14 2.71 5.31
CA THR A 129 -13.54 3.27 4.09
C THR A 129 -14.10 4.65 3.76
N GLN A 130 -15.42 4.83 3.85
CA GLN A 130 -16.06 6.10 3.52
C GLN A 130 -15.80 7.15 4.60
N VAL A 131 -15.84 6.76 5.88
CA VAL A 131 -15.57 7.63 7.02
C VAL A 131 -14.15 8.20 6.95
N LEU A 132 -13.14 7.33 6.78
CA LEU A 132 -11.74 7.76 6.69
C LEU A 132 -11.50 8.70 5.50
N VAL A 133 -12.16 8.45 4.36
CA VAL A 133 -11.97 9.26 3.16
C VAL A 133 -12.62 10.64 3.28
N LYS A 134 -13.84 10.72 3.84
CA LYS A 134 -14.46 12.01 4.15
C LYS A 134 -13.61 12.82 5.13
N LEU A 135 -13.11 12.17 6.18
CA LEU A 135 -12.24 12.82 7.17
C LEU A 135 -10.93 13.30 6.54
N LEU A 136 -10.28 12.50 5.69
CA LEU A 136 -9.09 12.91 4.94
C LEU A 136 -9.35 14.11 4.04
N VAL A 137 -10.49 14.17 3.35
CA VAL A 137 -10.87 15.33 2.52
C VAL A 137 -11.01 16.59 3.38
N ASN A 138 -11.67 16.48 4.53
CA ASN A 138 -11.83 17.62 5.44
C ASN A 138 -10.49 18.13 5.99
N LEU A 139 -9.50 17.24 6.17
CA LEU A 139 -8.18 17.60 6.68
C LEU A 139 -7.27 18.27 5.64
N GLN A 140 -7.60 18.23 4.34
CA GLN A 140 -6.73 18.81 3.29
C GLN A 140 -6.56 20.32 3.39
N HIS A 141 -7.44 21.00 4.13
CA HIS A 141 -7.43 22.45 4.33
C HIS A 141 -7.03 22.86 5.75
N ALA A 142 -6.64 21.89 6.60
CA ALA A 142 -6.32 22.14 8.00
C ALA A 142 -4.80 22.18 8.22
N ASP A 143 -4.25 23.36 8.51
CA ASP A 143 -2.82 23.59 8.73
C ASP A 143 -2.45 23.52 10.22
N THR A 144 -2.49 22.33 10.81
CA THR A 144 -2.05 22.10 12.20
C THR A 144 -1.17 20.85 12.31
N ILE A 145 -0.28 20.80 13.31
CA ILE A 145 0.53 19.59 13.57
C ILE A 145 -0.38 18.39 13.88
N SER A 146 -1.49 18.62 14.59
CA SER A 146 -2.45 17.57 14.92
C SER A 146 -3.16 17.02 13.68
N SER A 147 -3.46 17.84 12.67
CA SER A 147 -4.08 17.38 11.42
C SER A 147 -3.09 16.56 10.58
N GLU A 148 -1.79 16.87 10.62
CA GLU A 148 -0.77 16.06 9.96
C GLU A 148 -0.68 14.65 10.58
N VAL A 149 -0.55 14.56 11.91
CA VAL A 149 -0.47 13.27 12.61
C VAL A 149 -1.72 12.42 12.33
N LEU A 150 -2.90 13.03 12.40
CA LEU A 150 -4.15 12.36 12.06
C LEU A 150 -4.14 11.87 10.61
N THR A 151 -3.71 12.71 9.65
CA THR A 151 -3.61 12.34 8.24
C THR A 151 -2.71 11.12 8.03
N GLN A 152 -1.57 11.05 8.73
CA GLN A 152 -0.65 9.91 8.67
C GLN A 152 -1.33 8.61 9.14
N GLU A 153 -2.05 8.66 10.27
CA GLU A 153 -2.79 7.52 10.82
C GLU A 153 -3.91 7.07 9.88
N LEU A 154 -4.74 8.00 9.39
CA LEU A 154 -5.85 7.70 8.48
C LEU A 154 -5.34 7.08 7.17
N LEU A 155 -4.27 7.62 6.59
CA LEU A 155 -3.64 7.05 5.39
C LEU A 155 -3.14 5.64 5.64
N TRP A 156 -2.48 5.40 6.77
CA TRP A 156 -1.98 4.09 7.12
C TRP A 156 -3.10 3.05 7.22
N ILE A 157 -4.19 3.38 7.94
CA ILE A 157 -5.36 2.51 8.09
C ILE A 157 -5.99 2.24 6.72
N LEU A 158 -6.22 3.30 5.95
CA LEU A 158 -6.83 3.21 4.63
C LEU A 158 -5.97 2.37 3.67
N GLY A 159 -4.65 2.44 3.75
CA GLY A 159 -3.74 1.58 2.98
C GLY A 159 -3.88 0.08 3.28
N GLN A 160 -4.23 -0.29 4.52
CA GLN A 160 -4.54 -1.69 4.88
C GLN A 160 -5.94 -2.09 4.39
N VAL A 161 -6.94 -1.23 4.64
CA VAL A 161 -8.34 -1.46 4.28
C VAL A 161 -8.51 -1.57 2.76
N ALA A 162 -7.89 -0.67 1.99
CA ALA A 162 -7.99 -0.62 0.53
C ALA A 162 -7.53 -1.91 -0.16
N GLN A 163 -6.60 -2.65 0.44
CA GLN A 163 -6.10 -3.91 -0.12
C GLN A 163 -7.09 -5.07 0.04
N ARG A 164 -8.14 -4.90 0.85
CA ARG A 164 -9.11 -5.94 1.18
C ARG A 164 -10.54 -5.59 0.81
N ASP A 165 -10.88 -4.30 0.77
CA ASP A 165 -12.19 -3.82 0.37
C ASP A 165 -12.39 -3.97 -1.15
N GLN A 166 -13.17 -4.97 -1.57
CA GLN A 166 -13.45 -5.24 -2.99
C GLN A 166 -14.22 -4.09 -3.66
N LYS A 167 -14.97 -3.30 -2.88
CA LYS A 167 -15.75 -2.15 -3.36
C LYS A 167 -14.97 -0.84 -3.20
N PHE A 168 -13.68 -0.87 -2.84
CA PHE A 168 -12.86 0.31 -2.57
C PHE A 168 -12.96 1.35 -3.69
N VAL A 169 -12.67 0.94 -4.93
CA VAL A 169 -12.67 1.88 -6.07
C VAL A 169 -14.08 2.42 -6.35
N SER A 170 -15.11 1.58 -6.26
CA SER A 170 -16.50 2.02 -6.43
C SER A 170 -16.89 3.08 -5.40
N LYS A 171 -16.45 2.93 -4.15
CA LYS A 171 -16.64 3.95 -3.10
C LYS A 171 -15.91 5.24 -3.43
N MET A 172 -14.66 5.19 -3.91
CA MET A 172 -13.90 6.39 -4.29
C MET A 172 -14.54 7.12 -5.48
N LYS A 173 -15.12 6.37 -6.42
CA LYS A 173 -15.90 6.91 -7.54
C LYS A 173 -17.16 7.63 -7.03
N MET A 174 -17.94 7.00 -6.16
CA MET A 174 -19.17 7.62 -5.62
C MET A 174 -18.88 8.88 -4.81
N LEU A 175 -17.78 8.91 -4.06
CA LEU A 175 -17.36 10.08 -3.28
C LEU A 175 -16.61 11.14 -4.12
N ASN A 176 -16.35 10.87 -5.41
CA ASN A 176 -15.54 11.73 -6.29
C ASN A 176 -14.12 12.05 -5.74
N THR A 177 -13.51 11.12 -5.02
CA THR A 177 -12.24 11.33 -4.30
C THR A 177 -11.01 10.69 -4.95
N VAL A 178 -11.13 10.15 -6.17
CA VAL A 178 -9.99 9.50 -6.84
C VAL A 178 -8.78 10.45 -6.97
N LYS A 179 -9.00 11.72 -7.30
CA LYS A 179 -7.95 12.73 -7.46
C LYS A 179 -7.30 13.15 -6.15
N VAL A 180 -8.02 13.05 -5.02
CA VAL A 180 -7.51 13.38 -3.67
C VAL A 180 -6.24 12.60 -3.39
N PHE A 181 -6.20 11.30 -3.73
CA PHE A 181 -5.01 10.46 -3.52
C PHE A 181 -3.84 10.82 -4.43
N HIS A 182 -4.10 11.38 -5.62
CA HIS A 182 -3.03 11.92 -6.44
C HIS A 182 -2.45 13.19 -5.81
N THR A 183 -3.30 14.11 -5.33
CA THR A 183 -2.86 15.32 -4.61
C THR A 183 -2.04 14.97 -3.37
N LEU A 184 -2.51 14.04 -2.53
CA LEU A 184 -1.77 13.57 -1.35
C LEU A 184 -0.43 12.92 -1.72
N LEU A 185 -0.37 12.16 -2.82
CA LEU A 185 0.90 11.63 -3.32
C LEU A 185 1.85 12.74 -3.77
N LYS A 186 1.37 13.80 -4.45
CA LYS A 186 2.21 14.96 -4.81
C LYS A 186 2.76 15.68 -3.59
N GLN A 187 1.99 15.76 -2.50
CA GLN A 187 2.40 16.43 -1.27
C GLN A 187 3.40 15.60 -0.46
N HIS A 188 3.30 14.27 -0.53
CA HIS A 188 4.00 13.39 0.41
C HIS A 188 4.87 12.30 -0.25
N TYR A 189 5.27 12.46 -1.52
CA TYR A 189 6.08 11.44 -2.23
C TYR A 189 7.46 11.18 -1.60
N ASN A 190 7.98 12.12 -0.81
CA ASN A 190 9.25 12.02 -0.09
C ASN A 190 9.10 11.66 1.41
N ASN A 191 7.87 11.62 1.94
CA ASN A 191 7.64 11.32 3.35
C ASN A 191 7.67 9.80 3.61
N SER A 192 8.54 9.38 4.53
CA SER A 192 8.81 7.97 4.78
C SER A 192 7.62 7.21 5.39
N LYS A 193 6.76 7.88 6.17
CA LYS A 193 5.62 7.29 6.88
C LYS A 193 4.39 7.15 5.97
N THR A 194 4.12 8.13 5.13
CA THR A 194 2.89 8.19 4.31
C THR A 194 3.05 7.60 2.91
N LEU A 195 4.26 7.56 2.36
CA LEU A 195 4.47 7.09 0.99
C LEU A 195 4.02 5.64 0.80
N LEU A 196 4.35 4.73 1.72
CA LEU A 196 3.94 3.32 1.57
C LEU A 196 2.41 3.18 1.56
N PRO A 197 1.65 3.71 2.53
CA PRO A 197 0.19 3.71 2.47
C PRO A 197 -0.38 4.30 1.18
N LEU A 198 0.14 5.45 0.72
CA LEU A 198 -0.32 6.09 -0.51
C LEU A 198 -0.08 5.21 -1.74
N LEU A 199 1.09 4.57 -1.86
CA LEU A 199 1.37 3.62 -2.95
C LEU A 199 0.42 2.41 -2.90
N LEU A 200 0.05 1.93 -1.72
CA LEU A 200 -0.91 0.83 -1.58
C LEU A 200 -2.31 1.25 -2.06
N ILE A 201 -2.75 2.46 -1.73
CA ILE A 201 -4.02 3.02 -2.20
C ILE A 201 -4.01 3.24 -3.72
N VAL A 202 -2.97 3.90 -4.24
CA VAL A 202 -2.81 4.16 -5.68
C VAL A 202 -2.74 2.84 -6.46
N LYS A 203 -2.08 1.82 -5.94
CA LYS A 203 -2.07 0.48 -6.53
C LYS A 203 -3.48 -0.10 -6.65
N CYS A 204 -4.32 0.04 -5.62
CA CYS A 204 -5.70 -0.44 -5.68
C CYS A 204 -6.53 0.35 -6.71
N LEU A 205 -6.36 1.67 -6.78
CA LEU A 205 -6.99 2.50 -7.81
C LEU A 205 -6.53 2.14 -9.23
N ALA A 206 -5.25 1.81 -9.43
CA ALA A 206 -4.69 1.47 -10.73
C ALA A 206 -5.23 0.14 -11.31
N ARG A 207 -5.82 -0.73 -10.49
CA ARG A 207 -6.42 -2.00 -10.95
C ARG A 207 -7.72 -1.83 -11.72
N ASN A 208 -8.40 -0.71 -11.53
CA ASN A 208 -9.68 -0.43 -12.17
C ASN A 208 -9.47 0.61 -13.30
N SER A 209 -10.04 0.32 -14.46
CA SER A 209 -9.85 1.13 -15.67
C SER A 209 -10.35 2.58 -15.52
N TYR A 210 -11.46 2.80 -14.81
CA TYR A 210 -12.01 4.14 -14.61
C TYR A 210 -11.07 5.00 -13.76
N SER A 211 -10.68 4.54 -12.57
CA SER A 211 -9.79 5.32 -11.69
C SER A 211 -8.40 5.50 -12.30
N LEU A 212 -7.88 4.49 -13.01
CA LEU A 212 -6.64 4.59 -13.76
C LEU A 212 -6.69 5.74 -14.78
N GLN A 213 -7.77 5.84 -15.57
CA GLN A 213 -7.96 6.92 -16.54
C GLN A 213 -8.05 8.30 -15.89
N VAL A 214 -8.78 8.41 -14.77
CA VAL A 214 -8.88 9.66 -13.99
C VAL A 214 -7.49 10.10 -13.52
N LEU A 215 -6.71 9.21 -12.91
CA LEU A 215 -5.39 9.53 -12.37
C LEU A 215 -4.38 9.92 -13.47
N VAL A 216 -4.43 9.24 -14.62
CA VAL A 216 -3.52 9.53 -15.75
C VAL A 216 -3.85 10.85 -16.41
N LYS A 217 -5.13 11.18 -16.59
CA LYS A 217 -5.56 12.50 -17.04
C LYS A 217 -5.16 13.60 -16.05
N ASP A 218 -5.18 13.30 -14.75
CA ASP A 218 -4.77 14.23 -13.70
C ASP A 218 -3.25 14.41 -13.57
N GLY A 219 -2.45 13.66 -14.34
CA GLY A 219 -0.99 13.84 -14.43
C GLY A 219 -0.15 12.94 -13.51
N ILE A 220 -0.71 11.84 -12.99
CA ILE A 220 0.00 10.94 -12.04
C ILE A 220 1.31 10.37 -12.57
N ALA A 221 1.50 10.34 -13.89
CA ALA A 221 2.72 9.83 -14.50
C ALA A 221 3.97 10.60 -14.05
N SER A 222 3.91 11.94 -14.01
CA SER A 222 5.04 12.76 -13.54
C SER A 222 5.25 12.64 -12.03
N THR A 223 4.17 12.54 -11.26
CA THR A 223 4.27 12.36 -9.80
C THR A 223 4.95 11.03 -9.46
N LEU A 224 4.59 9.94 -10.14
CA LEU A 224 5.19 8.62 -9.90
C LEU A 224 6.64 8.53 -10.38
N GLU A 225 7.00 9.27 -11.44
CA GLU A 225 8.39 9.44 -11.87
C GLU A 225 9.23 10.10 -10.77
N LYS A 226 8.81 11.27 -10.25
CA LYS A 226 9.46 11.94 -9.11
C LYS A 226 9.53 11.04 -7.87
N THR A 227 8.44 10.31 -7.60
CA THR A 227 8.37 9.35 -6.50
C THR A 227 9.44 8.26 -6.65
N PHE A 228 9.65 7.76 -7.87
CA PHE A 228 10.68 6.76 -8.14
C PHE A 228 12.09 7.32 -7.89
N VAL A 229 12.37 8.54 -8.37
CA VAL A 229 13.65 9.20 -8.10
C VAL A 229 13.92 9.31 -6.59
N CYS A 230 12.94 9.73 -5.79
CA CYS A 230 13.08 9.85 -4.33
C CYS A 230 13.19 8.51 -3.61
N VAL A 231 12.50 7.49 -4.09
CA VAL A 231 12.56 6.14 -3.52
C VAL A 231 13.93 5.50 -3.75
N GLY A 232 14.56 5.76 -4.89
CA GLY A 232 15.83 5.17 -5.27
C GLY A 232 15.72 3.69 -5.63
N TYR A 233 16.86 2.99 -5.60
CA TYR A 233 17.02 1.65 -6.21
C TYR A 233 17.29 0.53 -5.21
N MET A 234 17.46 0.86 -3.92
CA MET A 234 17.68 -0.14 -2.88
C MET A 234 16.42 -0.99 -2.67
N PRO A 235 16.50 -2.33 -2.66
CA PRO A 235 15.35 -3.20 -2.47
C PRO A 235 14.65 -2.99 -1.12
N HIS A 236 13.46 -2.38 -1.15
CA HIS A 236 12.58 -2.26 0.00
C HIS A 236 11.10 -2.22 -0.42
N LEU A 237 10.19 -2.24 0.56
CA LEU A 237 8.75 -2.34 0.29
C LEU A 237 8.18 -1.18 -0.55
N LYS A 238 8.63 0.08 -0.32
CA LYS A 238 8.16 1.23 -1.11
C LYS A 238 8.49 1.11 -2.61
N LEU A 239 9.72 0.72 -2.97
CA LEU A 239 10.14 0.49 -4.36
C LEU A 239 9.31 -0.63 -5.00
N ARG A 240 9.13 -1.74 -4.28
CA ARG A 240 8.27 -2.82 -4.77
C ARG A 240 6.83 -2.35 -5.01
N SER A 241 6.23 -1.64 -4.05
CA SER A 241 4.85 -1.14 -4.19
C SER A 241 4.71 -0.12 -5.32
N LEU A 242 5.73 0.71 -5.55
CA LEU A 242 5.78 1.64 -6.66
C LEU A 242 5.84 0.91 -8.02
N LEU A 243 6.68 -0.11 -8.15
CA LEU A 243 6.74 -0.94 -9.35
C LEU A 243 5.46 -1.74 -9.58
N GLU A 244 4.79 -2.19 -8.52
CA GLU A 244 3.45 -2.76 -8.63
C GLU A 244 2.44 -1.74 -9.18
N CYS A 245 2.53 -0.45 -8.83
CA CYS A 245 1.69 0.59 -9.44
C CYS A 245 1.98 0.72 -10.93
N PHE A 246 3.24 0.87 -11.34
CA PHE A 246 3.59 0.98 -12.76
C PHE A 246 3.12 -0.22 -13.57
N LYS A 247 3.27 -1.44 -13.03
CA LYS A 247 2.75 -2.66 -13.64
C LYS A 247 1.27 -2.56 -13.98
N TYR A 248 0.43 -2.06 -13.07
CA TYR A 248 -1.01 -1.90 -13.32
C TYR A 248 -1.31 -0.77 -14.30
N PHE A 249 -0.67 0.39 -14.14
CA PHE A 249 -0.88 1.52 -15.05
C PHE A 249 -0.53 1.18 -16.49
N THR A 250 0.61 0.52 -16.71
CA THR A 250 1.12 0.18 -18.04
C THR A 250 0.31 -0.91 -18.77
N THR A 251 -0.71 -1.50 -18.15
CA THR A 251 -1.66 -2.36 -18.90
C THR A 251 -2.40 -1.57 -20.00
N SER A 252 -2.51 -0.25 -19.85
CA SER A 252 -3.11 0.64 -20.85
C SER A 252 -2.07 1.27 -21.77
N LYS A 253 -2.26 1.17 -23.09
CA LYS A 253 -1.40 1.81 -24.10
C LYS A 253 -1.29 3.33 -23.90
N LEU A 254 -2.39 4.00 -23.52
CA LEU A 254 -2.39 5.43 -23.23
C LEU A 254 -1.41 5.75 -22.09
N CYS A 255 -1.44 4.95 -21.03
CA CYS A 255 -0.54 5.10 -19.90
C CYS A 255 0.90 4.84 -20.31
N CYS A 256 1.17 3.78 -21.09
CA CYS A 256 2.49 3.51 -21.64
C CYS A 256 3.07 4.73 -22.36
N THR A 257 2.28 5.41 -23.20
CA THR A 257 2.73 6.63 -23.89
C THR A 257 3.09 7.74 -22.91
N LYS A 258 2.25 7.98 -21.89
CA LYS A 258 2.51 9.00 -20.86
C LYS A 258 3.76 8.67 -20.04
N PHE A 259 3.92 7.41 -19.61
CA PHE A 259 5.06 6.96 -18.82
C PHE A 259 6.37 6.93 -19.62
N ALA A 260 6.32 6.55 -20.90
CA ALA A 260 7.48 6.66 -21.79
C ALA A 260 7.92 8.12 -21.94
N LYS A 261 6.96 9.05 -22.10
CA LYS A 261 7.27 10.50 -22.23
C LYS A 261 7.94 11.10 -21.00
N VAL A 262 7.55 10.68 -19.79
CA VAL A 262 8.19 11.17 -18.55
C VAL A 262 9.50 10.44 -18.22
N GLY A 263 9.97 9.50 -19.06
CA GLY A 263 11.26 8.85 -18.84
C GLY A 263 11.23 7.62 -17.94
N LEU A 264 10.07 6.98 -17.73
CA LEU A 264 9.98 5.77 -16.88
C LEU A 264 10.93 4.64 -17.35
N VAL A 265 11.12 4.49 -18.66
CA VAL A 265 12.01 3.45 -19.22
C VAL A 265 13.44 3.61 -18.69
N HIS A 266 13.97 4.83 -18.66
CA HIS A 266 15.29 5.12 -18.12
C HIS A 266 15.41 4.68 -16.65
N LEU A 267 14.42 5.05 -15.83
CA LEU A 267 14.41 4.69 -14.42
C LEU A 267 14.32 3.17 -14.20
N LEU A 268 13.58 2.45 -15.04
CA LEU A 268 13.50 0.99 -14.98
C LEU A 268 14.83 0.34 -15.38
N MET A 269 15.54 0.87 -16.38
CA MET A 269 16.86 0.34 -16.78
C MET A 269 17.88 0.42 -15.63
N ARG A 270 17.87 1.51 -14.86
CA ARG A 270 18.77 1.68 -13.70
C ARG A 270 18.59 0.65 -12.59
N ILE A 271 17.46 -0.07 -12.53
CA ILE A 271 17.30 -1.23 -11.64
C ILE A 271 18.25 -2.35 -12.06
N PHE A 272 18.34 -2.62 -13.37
CA PHE A 272 19.15 -3.71 -13.90
C PHE A 272 20.65 -3.40 -13.88
N GLU A 273 21.04 -2.12 -14.01
CA GLU A 273 22.42 -1.68 -13.83
C GLU A 273 22.98 -1.98 -12.44
N ARG A 274 22.10 -2.00 -11.43
CA ARG A 274 22.48 -2.14 -10.01
C ARG A 274 22.09 -3.49 -9.42
N TRP A 275 21.59 -4.41 -10.24
CA TRP A 275 20.91 -5.61 -9.76
C TRP A 275 21.84 -6.54 -8.94
N GLU A 276 23.11 -6.62 -9.35
CA GLU A 276 24.15 -7.44 -8.71
C GLU A 276 24.50 -6.96 -7.29
N ARG A 277 24.16 -5.71 -6.93
CA ARG A 277 24.54 -5.11 -5.63
C ARG A 277 23.69 -5.58 -4.45
N PHE A 278 22.59 -6.28 -4.73
CA PHE A 278 21.61 -6.66 -3.71
C PHE A 278 21.28 -8.13 -3.86
N ASP A 279 20.81 -8.80 -2.82
CA ASP A 279 20.38 -10.20 -2.87
C ASP A 279 19.01 -10.42 -2.20
N GLY A 280 18.46 -11.62 -2.41
CA GLY A 280 17.27 -12.12 -1.72
C GLY A 280 15.95 -12.01 -2.50
N PRO A 281 14.85 -12.54 -1.92
CA PRO A 281 13.58 -12.73 -2.62
C PRO A 281 12.87 -11.42 -3.00
N LEU A 282 13.23 -10.31 -2.36
CA LEU A 282 12.67 -9.00 -2.69
C LEU A 282 13.25 -8.46 -4.00
N ARG A 283 14.54 -8.69 -4.27
CA ARG A 283 15.20 -8.34 -5.54
C ARG A 283 14.47 -8.98 -6.72
N LEU A 284 14.24 -10.29 -6.66
CA LEU A 284 13.51 -11.04 -7.68
C LEU A 284 12.13 -10.44 -7.97
N LYS A 285 11.38 -10.07 -6.92
CA LYS A 285 10.05 -9.45 -7.07
C LYS A 285 10.11 -8.07 -7.71
N ILE A 286 11.14 -7.29 -7.40
CA ILE A 286 11.40 -5.97 -7.99
C ILE A 286 11.74 -6.14 -9.47
N CYS A 287 12.70 -7.00 -9.81
CA CYS A 287 13.07 -7.32 -11.19
C CYS A 287 11.85 -7.80 -11.99
N ASN A 288 11.04 -8.71 -11.44
CA ASN A 288 9.83 -9.19 -12.11
C ASN A 288 8.84 -8.05 -12.40
N CYS A 289 8.55 -7.17 -11.43
CA CYS A 289 7.64 -6.06 -11.66
C CYS A 289 8.20 -5.05 -12.69
N ALA A 290 9.51 -4.79 -12.64
CA ALA A 290 10.18 -3.93 -13.61
C ALA A 290 10.12 -4.51 -15.03
N LEU A 291 10.42 -5.80 -15.20
CA LEU A 291 10.36 -6.48 -16.50
C LEU A 291 8.94 -6.54 -17.06
N ILE A 292 7.92 -6.83 -16.24
CA ILE A 292 6.53 -6.79 -16.71
C ILE A 292 6.18 -5.38 -17.19
N THR A 293 6.58 -4.35 -16.46
CA THR A 293 6.36 -2.95 -16.87
C THR A 293 7.08 -2.63 -18.18
N LEU A 294 8.34 -3.06 -18.34
CA LEU A 294 9.08 -2.91 -19.60
C LEU A 294 8.44 -3.66 -20.77
N GLN A 295 7.92 -4.86 -20.52
CA GLN A 295 7.21 -5.65 -21.51
C GLN A 295 5.93 -4.93 -22.00
N HIS A 296 5.19 -4.30 -21.09
CA HIS A 296 4.04 -3.48 -21.50
C HIS A 296 4.48 -2.25 -22.32
N LEU A 297 5.59 -1.62 -21.94
CA LEU A 297 6.12 -0.45 -22.64
C LEU A 297 6.64 -0.79 -24.04
N CYS A 298 7.26 -1.96 -24.24
CA CYS A 298 7.79 -2.35 -25.56
C CYS A 298 6.70 -2.71 -26.59
N VAL A 299 5.44 -2.84 -26.18
CA VAL A 299 4.30 -2.97 -27.10
C VAL A 299 4.16 -1.72 -27.99
N ILE A 300 4.46 -0.53 -27.47
CA ILE A 300 4.33 0.74 -28.22
C ILE A 300 5.66 1.17 -28.86
N LYS A 301 5.61 1.84 -30.03
CA LYS A 301 6.80 2.33 -30.75
C LYS A 301 7.69 3.23 -29.88
N ALA A 302 7.08 4.16 -29.15
CA ALA A 302 7.80 5.09 -28.28
C ALA A 302 8.56 4.36 -27.15
N GLY A 303 7.98 3.31 -26.57
CA GLY A 303 8.62 2.51 -25.54
C GLY A 303 9.80 1.70 -26.10
N ARG A 304 9.66 1.08 -27.27
CA ARG A 304 10.79 0.42 -27.96
C ARG A 304 11.93 1.39 -28.26
N LYS A 305 11.60 2.56 -28.80
CA LYS A 305 12.60 3.62 -29.07
C LYS A 305 13.32 4.00 -27.78
N ALA A 306 12.58 4.25 -26.69
CA ALA A 306 13.17 4.58 -25.40
C ALA A 306 14.07 3.47 -24.85
N ILE A 307 13.69 2.19 -25.00
CA ILE A 307 14.55 1.05 -24.59
C ILE A 307 15.86 1.06 -25.39
N LYS A 308 15.78 1.21 -26.71
CA LYS A 308 16.97 1.27 -27.58
C LYS A 308 17.89 2.45 -27.23
N THR A 309 17.32 3.65 -27.05
CA THR A 309 18.08 4.87 -26.73
C THR A 309 18.75 4.80 -25.35
N ASN A 310 18.25 3.98 -24.42
CA ASN A 310 18.86 3.80 -23.10
C ASN A 310 19.82 2.61 -23.01
N ASN A 311 20.36 2.12 -24.15
CA ASN A 311 21.18 0.91 -24.22
C ASN A 311 20.54 -0.32 -23.55
N GLY A 312 19.20 -0.35 -23.50
CA GLY A 312 18.46 -1.36 -22.75
C GLY A 312 18.67 -2.77 -23.29
N LEU A 313 18.89 -2.94 -24.60
CA LEU A 313 19.16 -4.26 -25.19
C LEU A 313 20.45 -4.87 -24.67
N GLN A 314 21.53 -4.08 -24.65
CA GLN A 314 22.83 -4.53 -24.15
C GLN A 314 22.77 -4.81 -22.64
N LEU A 315 22.10 -3.94 -21.88
CA LEU A 315 21.95 -4.11 -20.44
C LEU A 315 21.15 -5.37 -20.09
N LEU A 316 20.04 -5.60 -20.79
CA LEU A 316 19.20 -6.79 -20.60
C LEU A 316 19.91 -8.07 -21.05
N TYR A 317 20.70 -8.01 -22.13
CA TYR A 317 21.54 -9.13 -22.55
C TYR A 317 22.59 -9.47 -21.50
N ARG A 318 23.30 -8.46 -20.97
CA ARG A 318 24.26 -8.64 -19.86
C ARG A 318 23.59 -9.26 -18.63
N PHE A 319 22.37 -8.83 -18.30
CA PHE A 319 21.61 -9.46 -17.22
C PHE A 319 21.41 -10.96 -17.47
N CYS A 320 21.04 -11.37 -18.70
CA CYS A 320 20.90 -12.80 -19.03
C CYS A 320 22.22 -13.56 -18.88
N SER A 321 23.34 -12.98 -19.32
CA SER A 321 24.67 -13.62 -19.23
C SER A 321 25.17 -13.78 -17.79
N ASN A 322 24.79 -12.86 -16.90
CA ASN A 322 25.24 -12.85 -15.51
C ASN A 322 24.19 -13.43 -14.54
N CYS A 323 23.09 -13.96 -15.05
CA CYS A 323 22.00 -14.47 -14.23
C CYS A 323 22.38 -15.81 -13.60
N PRO A 324 22.14 -16.04 -12.30
CA PRO A 324 22.35 -17.34 -11.68
C PRO A 324 21.48 -18.44 -12.32
N GLU A 325 22.01 -19.65 -12.40
CA GLU A 325 21.30 -20.87 -12.81
C GLU A 325 20.35 -21.35 -11.69
N ASP A 326 19.24 -20.65 -11.52
CA ASP A 326 18.17 -20.99 -10.57
C ASP A 326 16.81 -20.81 -11.24
N LYS A 327 15.93 -21.81 -11.07
CA LYS A 327 14.55 -21.83 -11.59
C LYS A 327 13.74 -20.58 -11.25
N ALA A 328 14.08 -19.90 -10.15
CA ALA A 328 13.46 -18.63 -9.78
C ALA A 328 13.65 -17.52 -10.84
N TYR A 329 14.68 -17.62 -11.69
CA TYR A 329 15.02 -16.65 -12.73
C TYR A 329 14.49 -17.01 -14.13
N ASP A 330 14.06 -18.24 -14.39
CA ASP A 330 13.58 -18.68 -15.72
C ASP A 330 12.49 -17.76 -16.27
N SER A 331 11.54 -17.37 -15.41
CA SER A 331 10.45 -16.45 -15.78
C SER A 331 10.91 -15.03 -16.11
N LEU A 332 12.05 -14.60 -15.53
CA LEU A 332 12.67 -13.30 -15.82
C LEU A 332 13.38 -13.37 -17.16
N LEU A 333 14.20 -14.42 -17.38
CA LEU A 333 14.95 -14.64 -18.61
C LEU A 333 14.01 -14.73 -19.83
N SER A 334 12.95 -15.54 -19.73
CA SER A 334 11.92 -15.65 -20.78
C SER A 334 11.31 -14.28 -21.13
N ARG A 335 11.03 -13.44 -20.13
CA ARG A 335 10.46 -12.10 -20.35
C ARG A 335 11.47 -11.16 -20.99
N ILE A 336 12.74 -11.24 -20.61
CA ILE A 336 13.81 -10.45 -21.20
C ILE A 336 13.97 -10.79 -22.68
N CYS A 337 14.04 -12.09 -23.02
CA CYS A 337 14.12 -12.53 -24.41
C CYS A 337 12.93 -11.99 -25.22
N GLY A 338 11.72 -12.03 -24.66
CA GLY A 338 10.54 -11.43 -25.29
C GLY A 338 10.66 -9.92 -25.52
N ILE A 339 11.21 -9.16 -24.56
CA ILE A 339 11.43 -7.72 -24.70
C ILE A 339 12.49 -7.44 -25.78
N ILE A 340 13.61 -8.16 -25.76
CA ILE A 340 14.69 -8.02 -26.76
C ILE A 340 14.13 -8.29 -28.15
N ASN A 341 13.46 -9.42 -28.35
CA ASN A 341 12.87 -9.80 -29.64
C ASN A 341 11.87 -8.76 -30.17
N GLN A 342 11.06 -8.15 -29.28
CA GLN A 342 10.13 -7.09 -29.70
C GLN A 342 10.83 -5.78 -30.06
N CYS A 343 11.99 -5.50 -29.47
CA CYS A 343 12.73 -4.25 -29.70
C CYS A 343 13.70 -4.32 -30.87
N LEU A 344 14.17 -5.52 -31.22
CA LEU A 344 14.93 -5.76 -32.44
C LEU A 344 14.08 -5.49 -33.68
N GLU A 345 14.74 -5.02 -34.72
CA GLU A 345 14.10 -4.84 -36.02
C GLU A 345 13.87 -6.22 -36.64
N LYS A 346 12.70 -6.42 -37.24
CA LYS A 346 12.44 -7.61 -38.03
C LYS A 346 13.30 -7.51 -39.28
N ARG A 347 14.42 -8.22 -39.30
CA ARG A 347 15.17 -8.46 -40.53
C ARG A 347 14.53 -9.62 -41.24
N GLU A 348 14.36 -9.50 -42.55
CA GLU A 348 14.07 -10.66 -43.38
C GLU A 348 15.23 -11.64 -43.20
N LEU A 349 14.89 -12.93 -43.12
CA LEU A 349 15.93 -13.94 -43.11
C LEU A 349 16.77 -13.75 -44.38
N PRO A 350 18.10 -13.92 -44.33
CA PRO A 350 18.91 -14.01 -45.53
C PRO A 350 18.52 -15.30 -46.25
N VAL A 351 17.38 -15.29 -46.93
CA VAL A 351 17.03 -16.29 -47.93
C VAL A 351 17.83 -15.93 -49.18
N PRO A 352 18.55 -16.89 -49.79
CA PRO A 352 19.05 -16.70 -51.13
C PRO A 352 17.88 -16.24 -51.99
N GLU A 353 18.05 -15.17 -52.77
CA GLU A 353 17.13 -14.85 -53.85
C GLU A 353 17.09 -16.09 -54.75
N MET A 354 16.10 -16.97 -54.54
CA MET A 354 15.88 -18.04 -55.49
C MET A 354 15.50 -17.34 -56.79
N SER A 355 16.37 -17.50 -57.79
CA SER A 355 16.19 -17.06 -59.15
C SER A 355 14.74 -17.29 -59.60
N PRO A 356 14.13 -16.33 -60.33
CA PRO A 356 12.77 -16.51 -60.78
C PRO A 356 12.71 -17.81 -61.60
N ALA A 357 11.85 -18.74 -61.17
CA ALA A 357 11.47 -19.89 -61.97
C ALA A 357 10.93 -19.34 -63.29
N ARG A 358 11.63 -19.65 -64.38
CA ARG A 358 11.20 -19.38 -65.75
C ARG A 358 10.02 -20.28 -66.14
#